data_AF-V5V477-F1
#
_entry.id   AF-V5V477-F1
#
_cell.length_a   1.000
_cell.length_b   1.000
_cell.length_c   1.000
_cell.angle_alpha   90.00
_cell.angle_beta   90.00
_cell.angle_gamma   90.00
#
_symmetry.space_group_name_H-M   'P 1'
#
loop_
_entity.id
_entity.type
_entity.pdbx_description
1 polymer ?
#
loop_
_entity_poly.entity_id
_entity_poly.type
_entity_poly.pdbx_seq_one_letter_code
_entity_poly.pdbx_strand_id
1 'polypeptide(L)'
;MPIPKQMRQLQNAVSSVSVSSVSHWLATAPQAFLRSPQFSSRREQRLAIAACGLWFWAQFLYLHYLSSNPWPWLESLVESAAVVIIGGFPVLWWASGTPDVDPGGDKVAQRWQGRLLLSLGLYIAIGLALPQASRFPWHRTLTNLIFANQGGLNVLIFLGGVGAMVRVPFLLRQKTTPPPLLWAWISGAAFYLFFSHTGLISPAFPKAYTEGFIITPIYLLLCLWGDWQRRQPPRATSTGLGWQEIPLIALSLFSLYWFSRPSFRFGPFVAVQLFILVIILGRGRSHFGYSFEPRWRDARLLAALVLMALVTLVPLGTLLGFLPLDQFNFTPSPLAVFVYVTLFAMRVGIFEEVIFRSGLMILVRDLLRHYGGDRLPPVVTAWGAILICALLFGVLHIGNKPNADIELPLIAYRGVYMLMATLASIFYCLAFACTQRLWAGVVLHGLVDAIAVVFFGAALVAPF
;
A
#
# COMPACT_ATOMS: atom_id res chain seq x y z
N MET A 1 1.85 24.79 -45.42
CA MET A 1 3.14 24.37 -44.82
C MET A 1 3.16 22.86 -44.68
N PRO A 2 4.15 22.13 -45.22
CA PRO A 2 4.22 20.69 -45.08
C PRO A 2 4.60 20.32 -43.64
N ILE A 3 3.82 19.43 -43.02
CA ILE A 3 4.08 18.88 -41.69
C ILE A 3 5.47 18.19 -41.70
N PRO A 4 6.38 18.52 -40.76
CA PRO A 4 7.71 17.94 -40.73
C PRO A 4 7.66 16.40 -40.67
N LYS A 5 8.56 15.72 -41.38
CA LYS A 5 8.67 14.24 -41.39
C LYS A 5 8.72 13.63 -39.98
N GLN A 6 9.27 14.33 -38.99
CA GLN A 6 9.30 13.92 -37.59
C GLN A 6 7.91 13.89 -36.92
N MET A 7 6.99 14.81 -37.28
CA MET A 7 5.61 14.79 -36.78
C MET A 7 4.80 13.65 -37.39
N ARG A 8 5.03 13.29 -38.66
CA ARG A 8 4.42 12.09 -39.27
C ARG A 8 4.95 10.80 -38.64
N GLN A 9 6.22 10.73 -38.28
CA GLN A 9 6.78 9.57 -37.59
C GLN A 9 6.24 9.43 -36.17
N LEU A 10 6.00 10.54 -35.46
CA LEU A 10 5.34 10.54 -34.15
C LEU A 10 3.85 10.16 -34.23
N GLN A 11 3.11 10.69 -35.22
CA GLN A 11 1.73 10.27 -35.48
C GLN A 11 1.65 8.79 -35.84
N ASN A 12 2.56 8.29 -36.68
CA ASN A 12 2.62 6.88 -37.05
C ASN A 12 3.06 5.98 -35.90
N ALA A 13 3.94 6.45 -35.01
CA ALA A 13 4.33 5.73 -33.80
C ALA A 13 3.16 5.64 -32.81
N VAL A 14 2.42 6.74 -32.59
CA VAL A 14 1.23 6.80 -31.73
C VAL A 14 0.06 5.99 -32.32
N SER A 15 -0.12 5.97 -33.65
CA SER A 15 -1.12 5.12 -34.30
C SER A 15 -0.72 3.64 -34.40
N SER A 16 0.59 3.34 -34.30
CA SER A 16 1.13 1.96 -34.29
C SER A 16 1.20 1.32 -32.90
N VAL A 17 1.11 2.11 -31.82
CA VAL A 17 0.55 1.64 -30.53
C VAL A 17 -0.96 1.52 -30.75
N SER A 18 -1.32 0.59 -31.62
CA SER A 18 -2.59 0.59 -32.32
C SER A 18 -3.74 0.36 -31.34
N VAL A 19 -4.89 0.93 -31.66
CA VAL A 19 -6.20 0.57 -31.09
C VAL A 19 -6.41 -0.95 -31.12
N SER A 20 -5.80 -1.66 -32.08
CA SER A 20 -5.79 -3.13 -32.14
C SER A 20 -4.99 -3.83 -31.03
N SER A 21 -3.99 -3.17 -30.43
CA SER A 21 -3.22 -3.71 -29.31
C SER A 21 -3.99 -3.61 -27.99
N VAL A 22 -4.60 -2.45 -27.69
CA VAL A 22 -5.41 -2.24 -26.48
C VAL A 22 -6.70 -3.05 -26.55
N SER A 23 -7.38 -3.08 -27.70
CA SER A 23 -8.59 -3.91 -27.86
C SER A 23 -8.27 -5.40 -27.71
N HIS A 24 -7.12 -5.86 -28.20
CA HIS A 24 -6.64 -7.21 -27.97
C HIS A 24 -6.35 -7.49 -26.49
N TRP A 25 -5.73 -6.56 -25.76
CA TRP A 25 -5.53 -6.70 -24.30
C TRP A 25 -6.85 -6.74 -23.55
N LEU A 26 -7.80 -5.86 -23.87
CA LEU A 26 -9.13 -5.86 -23.26
C LEU A 26 -9.92 -7.14 -23.57
N ALA A 27 -9.78 -7.69 -24.78
CA ALA A 27 -10.39 -8.96 -25.17
C ALA A 27 -9.75 -10.17 -24.47
N THR A 28 -8.44 -10.11 -24.16
CA THR A 28 -7.69 -11.20 -23.53
C THR A 28 -7.62 -11.12 -22.01
N ALA A 29 -7.86 -9.94 -21.42
CA ALA A 29 -7.84 -9.72 -19.97
C ALA A 29 -8.73 -10.70 -19.19
N PRO A 30 -9.98 -11.00 -19.63
CA PRO A 30 -10.83 -11.96 -18.93
C PRO A 30 -10.23 -13.37 -18.90
N GLN A 31 -9.59 -13.79 -19.99
CA GLN A 31 -8.94 -15.11 -20.03
C GLN A 31 -7.63 -15.13 -19.24
N ALA A 32 -6.86 -14.04 -19.25
CA ALA A 32 -5.62 -13.93 -18.48
C ALA A 32 -5.89 -13.92 -16.96
N PHE A 33 -6.91 -13.20 -16.52
CA PHE A 33 -7.32 -13.06 -15.12
C PHE A 33 -7.81 -14.37 -14.47
N LEU A 34 -8.24 -15.34 -15.29
CA LEU A 34 -8.73 -16.64 -14.85
C LEU A 34 -7.66 -17.74 -14.86
N ARG A 35 -6.47 -17.49 -15.42
CA ARG A 35 -5.38 -18.47 -15.46
C ARG A 35 -4.65 -18.51 -14.12
N SER A 36 -4.17 -19.70 -13.75
CA SER A 36 -3.27 -19.84 -12.61
C SER A 36 -1.96 -19.09 -12.90
N PRO A 37 -1.50 -18.25 -11.98
CA PRO A 37 -0.28 -17.47 -12.16
C PRO A 37 0.96 -18.38 -12.14
N GLN A 38 1.94 -18.04 -12.97
CA GLN A 38 3.23 -18.73 -13.03
C GLN A 38 4.32 -17.89 -12.35
N PHE A 39 5.12 -18.52 -11.48
CA PHE A 39 5.99 -17.85 -10.52
C PHE A 39 7.48 -18.19 -10.72
N SER A 40 8.37 -17.19 -10.55
CA SER A 40 9.84 -17.37 -10.58
C SER A 40 10.50 -16.65 -9.40
N SER A 41 10.84 -17.40 -8.36
CA SER A 41 11.29 -16.86 -7.06
C SER A 41 12.57 -16.03 -7.13
N ARG A 42 13.57 -16.43 -7.94
CA ARG A 42 14.88 -15.74 -8.01
C ARG A 42 14.82 -14.37 -8.67
N ARG A 43 14.05 -14.20 -9.73
CA ARG A 43 13.97 -12.90 -10.44
C ARG A 43 13.27 -11.86 -9.57
N GLU A 44 12.19 -12.26 -8.92
CA GLU A 44 11.39 -11.38 -8.06
C GLU A 44 12.15 -10.91 -6.84
N GLN A 45 12.96 -11.78 -6.23
CA GLN A 45 13.84 -11.38 -5.14
C GLN A 45 14.84 -10.29 -5.58
N ARG A 46 15.42 -10.40 -6.77
CA ARG A 46 16.33 -9.36 -7.31
C ARG A 46 15.58 -8.04 -7.53
N LEU A 47 14.34 -8.10 -8.00
CA LEU A 47 13.52 -6.92 -8.25
C LEU A 47 13.02 -6.27 -6.96
N ALA A 48 12.68 -7.06 -5.95
CA ALA A 48 12.39 -6.60 -4.59
C ALA A 48 13.58 -5.82 -4.03
N ILE A 49 14.81 -6.37 -4.14
CA ILE A 49 16.03 -5.67 -3.71
C ILE A 49 16.24 -4.37 -4.51
N ALA A 50 16.07 -4.41 -5.82
CA ALA A 50 16.19 -3.22 -6.66
C ALA A 50 15.15 -2.14 -6.29
N ALA A 51 13.90 -2.55 -6.04
CA ALA A 51 12.83 -1.65 -5.59
C ALA A 51 13.11 -1.04 -4.22
N CYS A 52 13.65 -1.81 -3.26
CA CYS A 52 14.13 -1.27 -1.99
C CYS A 52 15.22 -0.22 -2.20
N GLY A 53 16.17 -0.45 -3.11
CA GLY A 53 17.21 0.50 -3.46
C GLY A 53 16.65 1.79 -4.09
N LEU A 54 15.70 1.66 -5.02
CA LEU A 54 15.02 2.81 -5.64
C LEU A 54 14.22 3.61 -4.60
N TRP A 55 13.48 2.94 -3.71
CA TRP A 55 12.75 3.60 -2.64
C TRP A 55 13.69 4.35 -1.70
N PHE A 56 14.79 3.70 -1.28
CA PHE A 56 15.79 4.34 -0.43
C PHE A 56 16.31 5.64 -1.07
N TRP A 57 16.73 5.59 -2.34
CA TRP A 57 17.25 6.76 -3.03
C TRP A 57 16.20 7.83 -3.24
N ALA A 58 14.97 7.46 -3.60
CA ALA A 58 13.89 8.44 -3.77
C ALA A 58 13.55 9.14 -2.45
N GLN A 59 13.48 8.40 -1.33
CA GLN A 59 13.25 8.98 0.00
C GLN A 59 14.41 9.90 0.41
N PHE A 60 15.64 9.49 0.15
CA PHE A 60 16.82 10.28 0.45
C PHE A 60 16.84 11.59 -0.35
N LEU A 61 16.67 11.50 -1.68
CA LEU A 61 16.66 12.64 -2.58
C LEU A 61 15.51 13.60 -2.25
N TYR A 62 14.35 13.07 -1.87
CA TYR A 62 13.24 13.89 -1.39
C TYR A 62 13.62 14.69 -0.15
N LEU A 63 14.04 14.01 0.92
CA LEU A 63 14.33 14.66 2.19
C LEU A 63 15.47 15.67 2.07
N HIS A 64 16.51 15.34 1.30
CA HIS A 64 17.72 16.14 1.22
C HIS A 64 17.67 17.26 0.17
N TYR A 65 16.92 17.10 -0.93
CA TYR A 65 16.92 18.09 -2.02
C TYR A 65 15.56 18.70 -2.35
N LEU A 66 14.46 17.95 -2.18
CA LEU A 66 13.15 18.39 -2.70
C LEU A 66 12.16 18.80 -1.61
N SER A 67 12.41 18.44 -0.35
CA SER A 67 11.55 18.86 0.75
C SER A 67 11.62 20.39 0.93
N SER A 68 10.52 21.00 1.34
CA SER A 68 10.45 22.45 1.58
C SER A 68 11.40 22.93 2.69
N ASN A 69 11.83 22.01 3.56
CA ASN A 69 12.88 22.22 4.54
C ASN A 69 13.89 21.07 4.47
N PRO A 70 14.88 21.14 3.55
CA PRO A 70 15.87 20.09 3.34
C PRO A 70 16.53 19.60 4.63
N TRP A 71 16.59 18.27 4.78
CA TRP A 71 17.21 17.63 5.93
C TRP A 71 18.72 17.55 5.74
N PRO A 72 19.52 17.59 6.83
CA PRO A 72 20.94 17.30 6.72
C PRO A 72 21.16 15.86 6.29
N TRP A 73 22.30 15.63 5.65
CA TRP A 73 22.61 14.40 4.94
C TRP A 73 22.47 13.14 5.80
N LEU A 74 22.91 13.19 7.06
CA LEU A 74 22.92 12.05 7.96
C LEU A 74 21.51 11.68 8.45
N GLU A 75 20.68 12.67 8.78
CA GLU A 75 19.28 12.49 9.13
C GLU A 75 18.48 11.93 7.93
N SER A 76 18.72 12.45 6.72
CA SER A 76 18.11 11.91 5.49
C SER A 76 18.50 10.45 5.26
N LEU A 77 19.77 10.09 5.49
CA LEU A 77 20.25 8.72 5.37
C LEU A 77 19.55 7.78 6.36
N VAL A 78 19.48 8.17 7.63
CA VAL A 78 18.90 7.36 8.71
C VAL A 78 17.41 7.15 8.50
N GLU A 79 16.66 8.21 8.15
CA GLU A 79 15.24 8.10 7.83
C GLU A 79 14.99 7.18 6.63
N SER A 80 15.74 7.37 5.54
CA SER A 80 15.57 6.59 4.32
C SER A 80 15.89 5.11 4.53
N ALA A 81 16.94 4.82 5.30
CA ALA A 81 17.28 3.45 5.68
C ALA A 81 16.18 2.82 6.53
N ALA A 82 15.65 3.55 7.52
CA ALA A 82 14.59 3.05 8.39
C ALA A 82 13.30 2.76 7.62
N VAL A 83 12.85 3.67 6.76
CA VAL A 83 11.66 3.49 5.91
C VAL A 83 11.75 2.20 5.09
N VAL A 84 12.91 1.93 4.47
CA VAL A 84 13.08 0.75 3.62
C VAL A 84 13.29 -0.52 4.43
N ILE A 85 14.10 -0.50 5.49
CA ILE A 85 14.39 -1.71 6.30
C ILE A 85 13.16 -2.14 7.11
N ILE A 86 12.45 -1.19 7.71
CA ILE A 86 11.31 -1.44 8.60
C ILE A 86 10.02 -1.59 7.79
N GLY A 87 9.81 -0.77 6.76
CA GLY A 87 8.58 -0.75 5.97
C GLY A 87 8.65 -1.57 4.68
N GLY A 88 9.66 -1.31 3.84
CA GLY A 88 9.69 -1.85 2.48
C GLY A 88 10.18 -3.29 2.34
N PHE A 89 11.23 -3.65 3.07
CA PHE A 89 11.82 -4.98 3.01
C PHE A 89 10.84 -6.08 3.41
N PRO A 90 10.06 -5.96 4.51
CA PRO A 90 9.12 -7.01 4.88
C PRO A 90 8.05 -7.26 3.80
N VAL A 91 7.53 -6.21 3.16
CA VAL A 91 6.51 -6.30 2.10
C VAL A 91 7.08 -6.98 0.84
N LEU A 92 8.25 -6.53 0.39
CA LEU A 92 8.87 -6.99 -0.85
C LEU A 92 9.52 -8.39 -0.70
N TRP A 93 10.03 -8.72 0.48
CA TRP A 93 10.69 -10.00 0.76
C TRP A 93 9.69 -11.12 1.00
N TRP A 94 8.62 -10.91 1.77
CA TRP A 94 7.60 -11.96 1.99
C TRP A 94 6.78 -12.26 0.73
N ALA A 95 6.67 -11.28 -0.16
CA ALA A 95 6.12 -11.48 -1.48
C ALA A 95 6.98 -12.37 -2.39
N SER A 96 8.31 -12.40 -2.19
CA SER A 96 9.21 -13.29 -2.93
C SER A 96 9.10 -14.71 -2.35
N GLY A 97 8.14 -15.46 -2.90
CA GLY A 97 7.69 -16.76 -2.40
C GLY A 97 8.82 -17.73 -2.07
N THR A 98 8.90 -18.08 -0.79
CA THR A 98 9.37 -19.39 -0.31
C THR A 98 8.55 -19.87 0.90
N PRO A 99 7.29 -20.30 0.73
CA PRO A 99 6.63 -21.15 1.73
C PRO A 99 6.60 -22.63 1.32
N ASP A 100 6.63 -22.95 0.03
CA ASP A 100 6.24 -24.29 -0.44
C ASP A 100 7.41 -25.28 -0.64
N VAL A 101 8.67 -24.88 -0.40
CA VAL A 101 9.84 -25.75 -0.66
C VAL A 101 10.79 -25.87 0.54
N ASP A 102 10.61 -25.12 1.64
CA ASP A 102 11.56 -25.15 2.75
C ASP A 102 10.91 -25.08 4.15
N PRO A 103 10.97 -26.15 4.97
CA PRO A 103 10.65 -26.08 6.41
C PRO A 103 11.52 -25.07 7.19
N GLY A 104 12.50 -24.41 6.56
CA GLY A 104 13.25 -23.26 7.08
C GLY A 104 12.51 -21.91 7.10
N GLY A 105 11.33 -21.78 6.47
CA GLY A 105 10.59 -20.50 6.38
C GLY A 105 10.18 -19.88 7.72
N ASP A 106 9.87 -20.71 8.73
CA ASP A 106 9.54 -20.25 10.08
C ASP A 106 10.78 -19.73 10.83
N LYS A 107 11.96 -20.32 10.58
CA LYS A 107 13.23 -19.84 11.15
C LYS A 107 13.61 -18.47 10.59
N VAL A 108 13.36 -18.23 9.30
CA VAL A 108 13.59 -16.93 8.67
C VAL A 108 12.63 -15.89 9.24
N ALA A 109 11.34 -16.22 9.36
CA ALA A 109 10.34 -15.32 9.96
C ALA A 109 10.67 -14.96 11.42
N GLN A 110 11.07 -15.92 12.25
CA GLN A 110 11.49 -15.67 13.63
C GLN A 110 12.74 -14.78 13.72
N ARG A 111 13.75 -15.02 12.87
CA ARG A 111 14.94 -14.16 12.78
C ARG A 111 14.56 -12.74 12.35
N TRP A 112 13.60 -12.58 11.44
CA TRP A 112 13.11 -11.28 10.99
C TRP A 112 12.43 -10.48 12.08
N GLN A 113 11.66 -11.10 12.96
CA GLN A 113 11.04 -10.39 14.07
C GLN A 113 12.11 -9.76 15.00
N GLY A 114 13.13 -10.54 15.38
CA GLY A 114 14.23 -10.01 16.19
C GLY A 114 14.99 -8.88 15.48
N ARG A 115 15.23 -9.05 14.17
CA ARG A 115 15.86 -8.01 13.34
C ARG A 115 15.01 -6.76 13.21
N LEU A 116 13.69 -6.87 13.10
CA LEU A 116 12.78 -5.73 13.00
C LEU A 116 12.79 -4.91 14.30
N LEU A 117 12.67 -5.57 15.45
CA LEU A 117 12.73 -4.91 16.76
C LEU A 117 14.10 -4.26 16.99
N LEU A 118 15.19 -4.96 16.64
CA LEU A 118 16.54 -4.41 16.70
C LEU A 118 16.69 -3.19 15.78
N SER A 119 16.20 -3.28 14.54
CA SER A 119 16.29 -2.18 13.56
C SER A 119 15.50 -0.97 14.02
N LEU A 120 14.31 -1.16 14.59
CA LEU A 120 13.51 -0.10 15.18
C LEU A 120 14.22 0.53 16.39
N GLY A 121 14.78 -0.29 17.28
CA GLY A 121 15.55 0.18 18.43
C GLY A 121 16.78 0.99 18.01
N LEU A 122 17.54 0.49 17.03
CA LEU A 122 18.69 1.19 16.46
C LEU A 122 18.29 2.50 15.78
N TYR A 123 17.20 2.51 15.02
CA TYR A 123 16.68 3.72 14.38
C TYR A 123 16.33 4.80 15.39
N ILE A 124 15.63 4.44 16.47
CA ILE A 124 15.29 5.38 17.55
C ILE A 124 16.57 5.87 18.25
N ALA A 125 17.47 4.96 18.62
CA ALA A 125 18.70 5.30 19.33
C ALA A 125 19.61 6.22 18.50
N ILE A 126 19.82 5.90 17.22
CA ILE A 126 20.60 6.71 16.29
C ILE A 126 19.91 8.07 16.09
N GLY A 127 18.60 8.09 15.81
CA GLY A 127 17.86 9.32 15.59
C GLY A 127 17.92 10.29 16.77
N LEU A 128 17.88 9.77 18.00
CA LEU A 128 18.05 10.56 19.24
C LEU A 128 19.47 11.10 19.43
N ALA A 129 20.49 10.42 18.90
CA ALA A 129 21.88 10.84 19.00
C ALA A 129 22.28 11.89 17.94
N LEU A 130 21.42 12.13 16.94
CA LEU A 130 21.72 13.07 15.87
C LEU A 130 21.46 14.54 16.27
N PRO A 131 22.26 15.50 15.76
CA PRO A 131 22.14 16.91 16.12
C PRO A 131 20.76 17.52 15.84
N GLN A 132 20.09 17.07 14.78
CA GLN A 132 18.75 17.55 14.41
C GLN A 132 17.66 16.50 14.65
N ALA A 133 17.72 15.81 15.80
CA ALA A 133 16.74 14.80 16.20
C ALA A 133 15.28 15.27 16.10
N SER A 134 15.02 16.57 16.29
CA SER A 134 13.68 17.16 16.16
C SER A 134 13.07 17.11 14.74
N ARG A 135 13.86 16.83 13.70
CA ARG A 135 13.36 16.65 12.33
C ARG A 135 12.61 15.33 12.15
N PHE A 136 12.97 14.30 12.91
CA PHE A 136 12.27 13.03 12.87
C PHE A 136 10.81 13.23 13.33
N PRO A 137 9.80 12.89 12.50
CA PRO A 137 8.39 13.13 12.84
C PRO A 137 7.97 12.47 14.16
N TRP A 138 8.58 11.34 14.48
CA TRP A 138 8.34 10.62 15.74
C TRP A 138 9.07 11.25 16.93
N HIS A 139 10.09 12.09 16.76
CA HIS A 139 10.89 12.59 17.88
C HIS A 139 10.06 13.41 18.87
N ARG A 140 9.28 14.38 18.38
CA ARG A 140 8.41 15.20 19.24
C ARG A 140 7.37 14.32 19.93
N THR A 141 6.77 13.39 19.20
CA THR A 141 5.78 12.45 19.73
C THR A 141 6.42 11.55 20.80
N LEU A 142 7.55 10.93 20.51
CA LEU A 142 8.33 10.11 21.44
C LEU A 142 8.75 10.90 22.67
N THR A 143 9.26 12.12 22.50
CA THR A 143 9.72 12.95 23.63
C THR A 143 8.55 13.32 24.54
N ASN A 144 7.43 13.73 23.95
CA ASN A 144 6.22 14.09 24.70
C ASN A 144 5.52 12.87 25.32
N LEU A 145 5.65 11.68 24.71
CA LEU A 145 5.07 10.44 25.21
C LEU A 145 5.91 9.77 26.28
N ILE A 146 7.21 9.71 26.04
CA ILE A 146 8.14 8.88 26.78
C ILE A 146 8.83 9.65 27.89
N PHE A 147 9.12 10.95 27.72
CA PHE A 147 9.87 11.71 28.72
C PHE A 147 9.03 12.69 29.53
N ALA A 148 7.76 12.92 29.16
CA ALA A 148 6.83 13.70 29.99
C ALA A 148 6.19 12.81 31.07
N ASN A 149 6.21 13.25 32.33
CA ASN A 149 5.54 12.67 33.50
C ASN A 149 5.59 11.13 33.60
N GLN A 150 6.50 10.59 34.42
CA GLN A 150 6.76 9.15 34.64
C GLN A 150 7.42 8.43 33.47
N GLY A 151 8.53 8.98 32.97
CA GLY A 151 9.09 8.53 31.70
C GLY A 151 9.48 7.05 31.63
N GLY A 152 9.98 6.46 32.72
CA GLY A 152 10.31 5.04 32.77
C GLY A 152 9.11 4.11 32.49
N LEU A 153 7.93 4.43 33.03
CA LEU A 153 6.71 3.66 32.80
C LEU A 153 6.24 3.78 31.34
N ASN A 154 6.30 5.00 30.78
CA ASN A 154 5.90 5.26 29.40
C ASN A 154 6.83 4.59 28.38
N VAL A 155 8.16 4.57 28.64
CA VAL A 155 9.12 3.77 27.87
C VAL A 155 8.69 2.30 27.86
N LEU A 156 8.44 1.72 29.04
CA LEU A 156 8.12 0.30 29.18
C LEU A 156 6.80 -0.06 28.49
N ILE A 157 5.76 0.76 28.63
CA ILE A 157 4.47 0.55 27.96
C ILE A 157 4.63 0.66 26.44
N PHE A 158 5.39 1.65 25.95
CA PHE A 158 5.64 1.83 24.52
C PHE A 158 6.41 0.65 23.93
N LEU A 159 7.56 0.27 24.51
CA LEU A 159 8.39 -0.82 24.01
C LEU A 159 7.67 -2.17 24.13
N GLY A 160 6.97 -2.41 25.25
CA GLY A 160 6.16 -3.61 25.44
C GLY A 160 5.01 -3.70 24.45
N GLY A 161 4.29 -2.60 24.23
CA GLY A 161 3.19 -2.50 23.28
C GLY A 161 3.62 -2.71 21.83
N VAL A 162 4.67 -2.01 21.39
CA VAL A 162 5.27 -2.18 20.06
C VAL A 162 5.80 -3.61 19.88
N GLY A 163 6.48 -4.15 20.90
CA GLY A 163 6.95 -5.53 20.92
C GLY A 163 5.81 -6.53 20.74
N ALA A 164 4.69 -6.32 21.44
CA ALA A 164 3.50 -7.15 21.32
C ALA A 164 2.87 -7.07 19.94
N MET A 165 2.68 -5.86 19.41
CA MET A 165 2.11 -5.65 18.08
C MET A 165 2.95 -6.27 16.97
N VAL A 166 4.28 -6.21 17.09
CA VAL A 166 5.19 -6.87 16.15
C VAL A 166 5.14 -8.40 16.31
N ARG A 167 4.92 -8.94 17.51
CA ARG A 167 4.99 -10.39 17.80
C ARG A 167 3.71 -11.16 17.46
N VAL A 168 2.52 -10.62 17.78
CA VAL A 168 1.21 -11.25 17.53
C VAL A 168 1.05 -11.89 16.13
N PRO A 169 1.43 -11.23 15.02
CA PRO A 169 1.30 -11.77 13.66
C PRO A 169 2.10 -13.07 13.45
N PHE A 170 3.31 -13.13 14.01
CA PHE A 170 4.15 -14.32 13.94
C PHE A 170 3.57 -15.46 14.76
N LEU A 171 2.96 -15.16 15.91
CA LEU A 171 2.28 -16.14 16.75
C LEU A 171 1.00 -16.69 16.09
N LEU A 172 0.24 -15.83 15.40
CA LEU A 172 -0.93 -16.22 14.62
C LEU A 172 -0.57 -17.15 13.46
N ARG A 173 0.62 -17.00 12.88
CA ARG A 173 1.14 -17.91 11.86
C ARG A 173 1.63 -19.25 12.44
N GLN A 174 2.23 -19.23 13.63
CA GLN A 174 2.77 -20.43 14.28
C GLN A 174 1.65 -21.31 14.86
N LYS A 175 1.26 -22.36 14.13
CA LYS A 175 0.23 -23.33 14.54
C LYS A 175 0.51 -24.01 15.88
N THR A 176 1.78 -24.12 16.26
CA THR A 176 2.22 -24.74 17.53
C THR A 176 2.08 -23.81 18.74
N THR A 177 1.79 -22.52 18.57
CA THR A 177 1.68 -21.58 19.68
C THR A 177 0.46 -21.91 20.56
N PRO A 178 0.61 -22.15 21.87
CA PRO A 178 -0.53 -22.37 22.76
C PRO A 178 -1.51 -21.17 22.74
N PRO A 179 -2.84 -21.39 22.68
CA PRO A 179 -3.81 -20.30 22.72
C PRO A 179 -3.63 -19.32 23.89
N PRO A 180 -3.35 -19.74 25.14
CA PRO A 180 -3.16 -18.80 26.24
C PRO A 180 -1.99 -17.83 26.02
N LEU A 181 -0.87 -18.35 25.48
CA LEU A 181 0.29 -17.53 25.14
C LEU A 181 -0.03 -16.53 24.04
N LEU A 182 -0.71 -16.98 22.98
CA LEU A 182 -1.15 -16.11 21.89
C LEU A 182 -2.05 -14.97 22.40
N TRP A 183 -3.05 -15.30 23.21
CA TRP A 183 -4.00 -14.33 23.75
C TRP A 183 -3.38 -13.37 24.76
N ALA A 184 -2.36 -13.77 25.51
CA ALA A 184 -1.60 -12.86 26.36
C ALA A 184 -0.94 -11.74 25.54
N TRP A 185 -0.31 -12.08 24.41
CA TRP A 185 0.30 -11.09 23.51
C TRP A 185 -0.74 -10.23 22.79
N ILE A 186 -1.85 -10.82 22.34
CA ILE A 186 -2.97 -10.08 21.72
C ILE A 186 -3.55 -9.07 22.70
N SER A 187 -3.81 -9.48 23.93
CA SER A 187 -4.32 -8.59 24.98
C SER A 187 -3.33 -7.48 25.28
N GLY A 188 -2.02 -7.77 25.41
CA GLY A 188 -1.00 -6.74 25.61
C GLY A 188 -0.96 -5.69 24.50
N ALA A 189 -1.04 -6.12 23.23
CA ALA A 189 -1.15 -5.22 22.08
C ALA A 189 -2.46 -4.43 22.07
N ALA A 190 -3.59 -5.06 22.42
CA ALA A 190 -4.90 -4.42 22.49
C ALA A 190 -4.94 -3.37 23.60
N PHE A 191 -4.38 -3.66 24.79
CA PHE A 191 -4.24 -2.69 25.87
C PHE A 191 -3.39 -1.50 25.43
N TYR A 192 -2.26 -1.74 24.77
CA TYR A 192 -1.43 -0.66 24.23
C TYR A 192 -2.22 0.21 23.25
N LEU A 193 -2.87 -0.38 22.24
CA LEU A 193 -3.70 0.33 21.27
C LEU A 193 -4.79 1.14 21.96
N PHE A 194 -5.50 0.54 22.91
CA PHE A 194 -6.57 1.19 23.66
C PHE A 194 -6.06 2.43 24.38
N PHE A 195 -5.05 2.27 25.24
CA PHE A 195 -4.57 3.36 26.07
C PHE A 195 -3.84 4.44 25.27
N SER A 196 -3.07 4.06 24.24
CA SER A 196 -2.34 5.04 23.42
C SER A 196 -3.26 5.85 22.51
N HIS A 197 -4.42 5.31 22.12
CA HIS A 197 -5.38 5.98 21.23
C HIS A 197 -6.62 6.54 21.96
N THR A 198 -6.66 6.44 23.29
CA THR A 198 -7.67 7.13 24.14
C THR A 198 -7.08 8.31 24.91
N GLY A 199 -5.76 8.54 24.81
CA GLY A 199 -5.06 9.58 25.56
C GLY A 199 -4.87 9.26 27.05
N LEU A 200 -5.15 8.01 27.46
CA LEU A 200 -5.08 7.56 28.86
C LEU A 200 -3.64 7.27 29.33
N ILE A 201 -2.68 7.07 28.42
CA ILE A 201 -1.24 6.92 28.77
C ILE A 201 -0.60 8.29 29.02
N SER A 202 -0.92 9.29 28.19
CA SER A 202 -0.35 10.63 28.32
C SER A 202 -1.24 11.65 27.60
N PRO A 203 -1.44 12.86 28.17
CA PRO A 203 -2.11 13.97 27.50
C PRO A 203 -1.39 14.47 26.24
N ALA A 204 -0.19 13.94 25.93
CA ALA A 204 0.55 14.21 24.71
C ALA A 204 0.01 13.50 23.46
N PHE A 205 -0.85 12.48 23.60
CA PHE A 205 -1.57 11.94 22.45
C PHE A 205 -2.66 12.95 22.01
N PRO A 206 -2.79 13.24 20.70
CA PRO A 206 -3.73 14.25 20.21
C PRO A 206 -5.17 13.99 20.69
N LYS A 207 -5.94 15.07 20.88
CA LYS A 207 -7.31 15.18 21.44
C LYS A 207 -8.43 14.42 20.68
N ALA A 208 -8.13 13.28 20.06
CA ALA A 208 -9.13 12.37 19.51
C ALA A 208 -9.40 11.25 20.53
N TYR A 209 -10.06 11.59 21.64
CA TYR A 209 -10.26 10.73 22.82
C TYR A 209 -11.05 9.43 22.60
N THR A 210 -11.47 9.12 21.37
CA THR A 210 -12.38 8.00 21.08
C THR A 210 -11.80 6.93 20.15
N GLU A 211 -10.61 7.13 19.58
CA GLU A 211 -10.10 6.22 18.54
C GLU A 211 -9.76 4.83 19.09
N GLY A 212 -9.21 4.76 20.31
CA GLY A 212 -8.89 3.48 20.94
C GLY A 212 -10.14 2.61 21.23
N PHE A 213 -11.31 3.22 21.44
CA PHE A 213 -12.58 2.48 21.60
C PHE A 213 -13.08 1.86 20.30
N ILE A 214 -12.56 2.30 19.15
CA ILE A 214 -12.92 1.78 17.82
C ILE A 214 -11.84 0.80 17.33
N ILE A 215 -10.56 1.20 17.41
CA ILE A 215 -9.43 0.42 16.90
C ILE A 215 -9.23 -0.86 17.72
N THR A 216 -9.41 -0.80 19.04
CA THR A 216 -9.15 -1.97 19.91
C THR A 216 -10.13 -3.12 19.68
N PRO A 217 -11.46 -2.93 19.68
CA PRO A 217 -12.39 -4.01 19.37
C PRO A 217 -12.15 -4.59 17.97
N ILE A 218 -11.86 -3.73 17.01
CA ILE A 218 -11.50 -4.10 15.64
C ILE A 218 -10.27 -5.02 15.61
N TYR A 219 -9.20 -4.63 16.29
CA TYR A 219 -7.98 -5.41 16.39
C TYR A 219 -8.21 -6.77 17.09
N LEU A 220 -9.03 -6.79 18.14
CA LEU A 220 -9.40 -8.03 18.83
C LEU A 220 -10.21 -8.97 17.92
N LEU A 221 -11.13 -8.44 17.12
CA LEU A 221 -11.88 -9.22 16.13
C LEU A 221 -10.96 -9.84 15.07
N LEU A 222 -9.94 -9.12 14.60
CA LEU A 222 -8.91 -9.70 13.71
C LEU A 222 -8.16 -10.85 14.35
N CYS A 223 -7.77 -10.65 15.59
CA CYS A 223 -7.00 -11.61 16.35
C CYS A 223 -7.81 -12.87 16.62
N LEU A 224 -9.09 -12.72 16.98
CA LEU A 224 -10.07 -13.80 17.10
C LEU A 224 -10.19 -14.56 15.78
N TRP A 225 -10.34 -13.82 14.69
CA TRP A 225 -10.48 -14.36 13.35
C TRP A 225 -9.24 -15.13 12.90
N GLY A 226 -8.04 -14.56 13.07
CA GLY A 226 -6.77 -15.19 12.75
C GLY A 226 -6.51 -16.45 13.58
N ASP A 227 -6.82 -16.42 14.89
CA ASP A 227 -6.72 -17.60 15.75
C ASP A 227 -7.72 -18.69 15.32
N TRP A 228 -8.94 -18.31 14.94
CA TRP A 228 -9.90 -19.24 14.37
C TRP A 228 -9.36 -19.90 13.09
N GLN A 229 -8.86 -19.11 12.13
CA GLN A 229 -8.26 -19.62 10.88
C GLN A 229 -7.07 -20.54 11.16
N ARG A 230 -6.20 -20.18 12.10
CA ARG A 230 -5.04 -20.98 12.52
C ARG A 230 -5.42 -22.38 13.00
N ARG A 231 -6.58 -22.49 13.68
CA ARG A 231 -7.12 -23.76 14.20
C ARG A 231 -7.86 -24.59 13.16
N GLN A 232 -8.26 -23.99 12.03
CA GLN A 232 -8.91 -24.73 10.96
C GLN A 232 -7.89 -25.56 10.16
N PRO A 233 -8.25 -26.79 9.72
CA PRO A 233 -7.43 -27.53 8.78
C PRO A 233 -7.28 -26.72 7.48
N PRO A 234 -6.09 -26.73 6.84
CA PRO A 234 -5.90 -26.06 5.55
C PRO A 234 -6.88 -26.67 4.55
N ARG A 235 -7.92 -25.93 4.18
CA ARG A 235 -8.81 -26.33 3.09
C ARG A 235 -8.05 -26.14 1.79
N ALA A 236 -7.91 -27.22 1.03
CA ALA A 236 -7.42 -27.20 -0.34
C ALA A 236 -8.43 -26.46 -1.22
N THR A 237 -8.41 -25.12 -1.20
CA THR A 237 -8.97 -24.34 -2.30
C THR A 237 -7.87 -24.22 -3.34
N SER A 238 -8.10 -24.78 -4.53
CA SER A 238 -7.10 -24.93 -5.59
C SER A 238 -6.49 -23.61 -6.05
N THR A 239 -7.17 -22.49 -5.82
CA THR A 239 -6.69 -21.10 -5.87
C THR A 239 -7.84 -20.22 -5.37
N GLY A 240 -7.58 -19.23 -4.50
CA GLY A 240 -8.57 -18.18 -4.21
C GLY A 240 -8.97 -17.95 -2.76
N LEU A 241 -9.52 -16.75 -2.50
CA LEU A 241 -10.04 -16.25 -1.22
C LEU A 241 -11.50 -16.70 -1.03
N GLY A 242 -11.83 -17.28 0.12
CA GLY A 242 -13.20 -17.67 0.47
C GLY A 242 -14.02 -16.55 1.14
N TRP A 243 -15.28 -16.85 1.46
CA TRP A 243 -16.16 -15.92 2.20
C TRP A 243 -15.67 -15.63 3.62
N GLN A 244 -14.86 -16.54 4.16
CA GLN A 244 -14.22 -16.44 5.46
C GLN A 244 -13.26 -15.23 5.47
N GLU A 245 -12.71 -14.86 4.32
CA GLU A 245 -11.73 -13.78 4.20
C GLU A 245 -12.39 -12.38 4.05
N ILE A 246 -13.73 -12.29 3.99
CA ILE A 246 -14.50 -11.03 3.86
C ILE A 246 -14.30 -10.07 5.06
N PRO A 247 -14.46 -10.48 6.34
CA PRO A 247 -14.30 -9.56 7.47
C PRO A 247 -12.92 -8.92 7.51
N LEU A 248 -11.92 -9.65 7.02
CA LEU A 248 -10.55 -9.21 7.02
C LEU A 248 -10.23 -8.22 5.90
N ILE A 249 -10.79 -8.43 4.72
CA ILE A 249 -10.75 -7.43 3.66
C ILE A 249 -11.49 -6.17 4.11
N ALA A 250 -12.72 -6.30 4.64
CA ALA A 250 -13.48 -5.18 5.17
C ALA A 250 -12.66 -4.37 6.19
N LEU A 251 -11.87 -5.05 7.02
CA LEU A 251 -11.04 -4.38 7.99
C LEU A 251 -9.72 -3.82 7.46
N SER A 252 -9.10 -4.48 6.47
CA SER A 252 -7.94 -3.91 5.78
C SER A 252 -8.34 -2.59 5.10
N LEU A 253 -9.52 -2.57 4.49
CA LEU A 253 -10.14 -1.38 3.90
C LEU A 253 -10.50 -0.33 4.96
N PHE A 254 -11.06 -0.74 6.10
CA PHE A 254 -11.33 0.16 7.22
C PHE A 254 -10.04 0.78 7.79
N SER A 255 -8.98 -0.03 7.93
CA SER A 255 -7.67 0.40 8.40
C SER A 255 -7.06 1.39 7.42
N LEU A 256 -7.06 1.09 6.12
CA LEU A 256 -6.61 2.03 5.09
C LEU A 256 -7.37 3.36 5.15
N TYR A 257 -8.71 3.31 5.24
CA TYR A 257 -9.56 4.51 5.35
C TYR A 257 -9.28 5.34 6.60
N TRP A 258 -8.98 4.69 7.73
CA TRP A 258 -8.70 5.39 8.98
C TRP A 258 -7.26 5.93 9.03
N PHE A 259 -6.29 5.16 8.54
CA PHE A 259 -4.88 5.54 8.52
C PHE A 259 -4.51 6.47 7.37
N SER A 260 -5.35 6.62 6.34
CA SER A 260 -5.26 7.71 5.36
C SER A 260 -5.66 9.06 5.96
N ARG A 261 -6.15 9.11 7.21
CA ARG A 261 -6.42 10.38 7.89
C ARG A 261 -5.12 11.06 8.32
N PRO A 262 -5.00 12.39 8.12
CA PRO A 262 -3.76 13.14 8.33
C PRO A 262 -3.26 13.23 9.78
N SER A 263 -4.03 12.71 10.76
CA SER A 263 -3.71 12.74 12.19
C SER A 263 -2.79 11.60 12.65
N PHE A 264 -2.69 10.49 11.92
CA PHE A 264 -1.91 9.31 12.32
C PHE A 264 -0.63 9.14 11.47
N ARG A 265 0.42 9.91 11.78
CA ARG A 265 1.70 9.88 11.07
C ARG A 265 2.67 8.84 11.63
N PHE A 266 2.34 7.56 11.48
CA PHE A 266 3.32 6.49 11.64
C PHE A 266 3.29 5.58 10.40
N GLY A 267 3.85 6.09 9.29
CA GLY A 267 3.97 5.37 8.02
C GLY A 267 4.53 3.94 8.16
N PRO A 268 5.55 3.69 9.01
CA PRO A 268 6.02 2.34 9.30
C PRO A 268 5.01 1.45 10.03
N PHE A 269 4.07 2.02 10.79
CA PHE A 269 3.06 1.28 11.55
C PHE A 269 1.91 0.83 10.65
N VAL A 270 1.51 1.66 9.69
CA VAL A 270 0.56 1.29 8.63
C VAL A 270 1.15 0.20 7.75
N ALA A 271 2.42 0.34 7.34
CA ALA A 271 3.14 -0.69 6.62
C ALA A 271 3.24 -2.00 7.42
N VAL A 272 3.53 -1.92 8.73
CA VAL A 272 3.52 -3.05 9.65
C VAL A 272 2.12 -3.64 9.80
N GLN A 273 1.05 -2.87 9.99
CA GLN A 273 -0.31 -3.41 10.14
C GLN A 273 -0.84 -4.07 8.86
N LEU A 274 -0.56 -3.51 7.69
CA LEU A 274 -0.90 -4.13 6.39
C LEU A 274 -0.06 -5.39 6.13
N PHE A 275 1.22 -5.35 6.51
CA PHE A 275 2.11 -6.51 6.51
C PHE A 275 1.63 -7.62 7.47
N ILE A 276 1.09 -7.24 8.63
CA ILE A 276 0.48 -8.12 9.61
C ILE A 276 -0.80 -8.75 9.06
N LEU A 277 -1.65 -7.99 8.37
CA LEU A 277 -2.86 -8.49 7.72
C LEU A 277 -2.52 -9.51 6.61
N VAL A 278 -1.46 -9.26 5.83
CA VAL A 278 -0.95 -10.20 4.81
C VAL A 278 -0.33 -11.46 5.45
N ILE A 279 0.29 -11.34 6.63
CA ILE A 279 0.89 -12.47 7.37
C ILE A 279 -0.14 -13.32 8.11
N ILE A 280 -1.14 -12.71 8.77
CA ILE A 280 -2.18 -13.40 9.53
C ILE A 280 -3.00 -14.32 8.62
N LEU A 281 -3.15 -13.96 7.34
CA LEU A 281 -3.88 -14.76 6.36
C LEU A 281 -3.19 -16.03 5.88
N GLY A 282 -1.92 -16.25 6.24
CA GLY A 282 -1.38 -17.60 6.36
C GLY A 282 -1.52 -18.53 5.16
N ARG A 283 -1.65 -18.04 3.93
CA ARG A 283 -1.62 -18.90 2.71
C ARG A 283 -0.65 -18.41 1.64
N GLY A 284 0.15 -17.39 1.94
CA GLY A 284 1.23 -16.93 1.09
C GLY A 284 0.78 -16.47 -0.30
N ARG A 285 1.75 -16.38 -1.21
CA ARG A 285 1.60 -15.88 -2.57
C ARG A 285 0.69 -16.72 -3.47
N SER A 286 0.60 -18.02 -3.23
CA SER A 286 -0.27 -18.94 -3.97
C SER A 286 -1.76 -18.63 -3.77
N HIS A 287 -2.11 -18.02 -2.64
CA HIS A 287 -3.49 -17.64 -2.32
C HIS A 287 -3.95 -16.33 -2.95
N PHE A 288 -3.07 -15.33 -3.02
CA PHE A 288 -3.36 -14.03 -3.62
C PHE A 288 -3.02 -13.95 -5.12
N GLY A 289 -2.33 -14.96 -5.66
CA GLY A 289 -2.25 -15.20 -7.09
C GLY A 289 -1.46 -14.18 -7.93
N TYR A 290 -0.44 -13.53 -7.37
CA TYR A 290 0.27 -12.45 -8.08
C TYR A 290 1.80 -12.61 -8.16
N SER A 291 2.38 -11.97 -9.17
CA SER A 291 3.81 -11.96 -9.49
C SER A 291 4.38 -10.53 -9.41
N PHE A 292 5.59 -10.41 -8.89
CA PHE A 292 6.42 -9.20 -8.95
C PHE A 292 7.50 -9.30 -10.04
N GLU A 293 7.42 -10.27 -10.94
CA GLU A 293 8.28 -10.30 -12.12
C GLU A 293 7.72 -9.33 -13.18
N PRO A 294 8.48 -8.36 -13.71
CA PRO A 294 8.14 -7.57 -14.88
C PRO A 294 8.47 -8.34 -16.17
N ARG A 295 7.67 -8.13 -17.22
CA ARG A 295 7.96 -8.56 -18.59
C ARG A 295 7.93 -7.33 -19.49
N TRP A 296 8.68 -7.38 -20.59
CA TRP A 296 8.64 -6.34 -21.63
C TRP A 296 7.24 -6.09 -22.20
N ARG A 297 6.38 -7.12 -22.25
CA ARG A 297 4.97 -6.97 -22.64
C ARG A 297 4.18 -6.10 -21.65
N ASP A 298 4.49 -6.21 -20.35
CA ASP A 298 3.84 -5.42 -19.30
C ASP A 298 4.22 -3.94 -19.43
N ALA A 299 5.45 -3.63 -19.86
CA ALA A 299 5.89 -2.24 -20.09
C ALA A 299 5.11 -1.56 -21.23
N ARG A 300 4.80 -2.28 -22.32
CA ARG A 300 3.97 -1.75 -23.42
C ARG A 300 2.54 -1.48 -22.98
N LEU A 301 1.95 -2.43 -22.24
CA LEU A 301 0.63 -2.25 -21.66
C LEU A 301 0.60 -1.07 -20.69
N LEU A 302 1.59 -0.97 -19.81
CA LEU A 302 1.74 0.15 -18.88
C LEU A 302 1.78 1.48 -19.63
N ALA A 303 2.60 1.61 -20.66
CA ALA A 303 2.66 2.84 -21.46
C ALA A 303 1.30 3.19 -22.10
N ALA A 304 0.59 2.18 -22.63
CA ALA A 304 -0.75 2.39 -23.19
C ALA A 304 -1.77 2.82 -22.12
N LEU A 305 -1.77 2.18 -20.95
CA LEU A 305 -2.66 2.53 -19.84
C LEU A 305 -2.35 3.91 -19.26
N VAL A 306 -1.08 4.29 -19.16
CA VAL A 306 -0.67 5.65 -18.76
C VAL A 306 -1.20 6.67 -19.76
N LEU A 307 -1.01 6.43 -21.06
CA LEU A 307 -1.49 7.36 -22.09
C LEU A 307 -3.02 7.50 -22.03
N MET A 308 -3.74 6.38 -21.89
CA MET A 308 -5.20 6.40 -21.75
C MET A 308 -5.63 7.13 -20.49
N ALA A 309 -4.99 6.87 -19.35
CA ALA A 309 -5.26 7.56 -18.09
C ALA A 309 -4.99 9.07 -18.19
N LEU A 310 -3.93 9.48 -18.88
CA LEU A 310 -3.66 10.90 -19.15
C LEU A 310 -4.77 11.53 -19.99
N VAL A 311 -5.16 10.90 -21.10
CA VAL A 311 -6.18 11.44 -22.01
C VAL A 311 -7.58 11.46 -21.39
N THR A 312 -7.87 10.61 -20.40
CA THR A 312 -9.18 10.58 -19.74
C THR A 312 -9.20 11.35 -18.42
N LEU A 313 -8.27 11.07 -17.50
CA LEU A 313 -8.30 11.60 -16.14
C LEU A 313 -7.86 13.06 -16.09
N VAL A 314 -6.90 13.49 -16.92
CA VAL A 314 -6.45 14.89 -16.89
C VAL A 314 -7.57 15.84 -17.37
N PRO A 315 -8.17 15.65 -18.56
CA PRO A 315 -9.26 16.53 -19.01
C PRO A 315 -10.46 16.50 -18.08
N LEU A 316 -10.85 15.32 -17.58
CA LEU A 316 -11.99 15.19 -16.68
C LEU A 316 -11.70 15.82 -15.31
N GLY A 317 -10.52 15.56 -14.73
CA GLY A 317 -10.11 16.14 -13.46
C GLY A 317 -10.05 17.66 -13.53
N THR A 318 -9.55 18.20 -14.63
CA THR A 318 -9.58 19.63 -14.92
C THR A 318 -11.01 20.18 -15.06
N LEU A 319 -11.86 19.53 -15.86
CA LEU A 319 -13.25 19.96 -16.08
C LEU A 319 -14.06 20.00 -14.78
N LEU A 320 -13.79 19.06 -13.87
CA LEU A 320 -14.46 18.94 -12.57
C LEU A 320 -13.84 19.85 -11.50
N GLY A 321 -12.84 20.67 -11.81
CA GLY A 321 -12.15 21.54 -10.84
C GLY A 321 -11.28 20.79 -9.82
N PHE A 322 -10.92 19.54 -10.11
CA PHE A 322 -10.04 18.70 -9.27
C PHE A 322 -8.56 18.92 -9.58
N LEU A 323 -8.22 19.15 -10.85
CA LEU A 323 -6.87 19.45 -11.32
C LEU A 323 -6.79 20.92 -11.77
N PRO A 324 -6.21 21.82 -10.95
CA PRO A 324 -6.15 23.24 -11.27
C PRO A 324 -5.20 23.49 -12.45
N LEU A 325 -5.75 23.90 -13.60
CA LEU A 325 -4.97 24.17 -14.81
C LEU A 325 -4.02 25.35 -14.67
N ASP A 326 -4.40 26.33 -13.86
CA ASP A 326 -3.60 27.51 -13.51
C ASP A 326 -2.31 27.14 -12.77
N GLN A 327 -2.29 25.98 -12.10
CA GLN A 327 -1.09 25.42 -11.45
C GLN A 327 -0.30 24.47 -12.35
N PHE A 328 -0.68 24.30 -13.62
CA PHE A 328 -0.03 23.31 -14.48
C PHE A 328 1.42 23.66 -14.79
N ASN A 329 2.35 22.81 -14.35
CA ASN A 329 3.77 22.93 -14.62
C ASN A 329 4.15 22.19 -15.91
N PHE A 330 4.38 22.96 -16.99
CA PHE A 330 4.81 22.42 -18.30
C PHE A 330 6.24 21.85 -18.29
N THR A 331 7.08 22.25 -17.33
CA THR A 331 8.49 21.89 -17.27
C THR A 331 8.88 21.44 -15.87
N PRO A 332 8.30 20.34 -15.36
CA PRO A 332 8.68 19.85 -14.04
C PRO A 332 10.11 19.31 -14.05
N SER A 333 10.79 19.44 -12.92
CA SER A 333 12.13 18.88 -12.74
C SER A 333 12.10 17.36 -12.99
N PRO A 334 12.94 16.81 -13.88
CA PRO A 334 13.02 15.37 -14.09
C PRO A 334 13.34 14.60 -12.80
N LEU A 335 14.13 15.19 -11.91
CA LEU A 335 14.43 14.65 -10.59
C LEU A 335 13.17 14.57 -9.73
N ALA A 336 12.34 15.64 -9.73
CA ALA A 336 11.08 15.63 -8.99
C ALA A 336 10.13 14.58 -9.53
N VAL A 337 9.95 14.48 -10.85
CA VAL A 337 9.11 13.43 -11.47
C VAL A 337 9.58 12.05 -11.03
N PHE A 338 10.88 11.74 -11.14
CA PHE A 338 11.43 10.45 -10.74
C PHE A 338 11.20 10.14 -9.26
N VAL A 339 11.48 11.09 -8.37
CA VAL A 339 11.35 10.93 -6.93
C VAL A 339 9.89 10.70 -6.54
N TYR A 340 8.96 11.55 -7.00
CA TYR A 340 7.55 11.43 -6.65
C TYR A 340 6.91 10.17 -7.21
N VAL A 341 7.20 9.78 -8.45
CA VAL A 341 6.71 8.50 -9.03
C VAL A 341 7.16 7.33 -8.18
N THR A 342 8.45 7.30 -7.81
CA THR A 342 9.00 6.21 -7.01
C THR A 342 8.40 6.20 -5.60
N LEU A 343 8.27 7.36 -4.97
CA LEU A 343 7.71 7.46 -3.63
C LEU A 343 6.23 7.09 -3.57
N PHE A 344 5.41 7.57 -4.50
CA PHE A 344 4.00 7.17 -4.56
C PHE A 344 3.87 5.68 -4.86
N ALA A 345 4.64 5.15 -5.82
CA ALA A 345 4.63 3.71 -6.13
C ALA A 345 5.00 2.86 -4.91
N MET A 346 6.06 3.23 -4.17
CA MET A 346 6.61 2.38 -3.11
C MET A 346 5.97 2.60 -1.74
N ARG A 347 5.45 3.80 -1.45
CA ARG A 347 4.90 4.15 -0.14
C ARG A 347 3.38 4.03 -0.07
N VAL A 348 2.69 4.19 -1.20
CA VAL A 348 1.22 4.10 -1.29
C VAL A 348 0.83 2.96 -2.22
N GLY A 349 1.26 3.05 -3.48
CA GLY A 349 0.90 2.13 -4.56
C GLY A 349 1.10 0.67 -4.20
N ILE A 350 2.27 0.25 -3.71
CA ILE A 350 2.52 -1.17 -3.40
C ILE A 350 1.54 -1.74 -2.38
N PHE A 351 1.16 -0.96 -1.37
CA PHE A 351 0.27 -1.39 -0.30
C PHE A 351 -1.16 -1.49 -0.80
N GLU A 352 -1.63 -0.44 -1.46
CA GLU A 352 -2.98 -0.41 -2.01
C GLU A 352 -3.15 -1.44 -3.13
N GLU A 353 -2.17 -1.60 -4.01
CA GLU A 353 -2.25 -2.59 -5.08
C GLU A 353 -2.27 -4.03 -4.54
N VAL A 354 -1.49 -4.35 -3.50
CA VAL A 354 -1.59 -5.67 -2.84
C VAL A 354 -3.00 -5.90 -2.31
N ILE A 355 -3.56 -4.94 -1.58
CA ILE A 355 -4.88 -5.10 -0.92
C ILE A 355 -6.01 -5.16 -1.93
N PHE A 356 -6.05 -4.21 -2.87
CA PHE A 356 -7.15 -4.10 -3.81
C PHE A 356 -7.03 -5.10 -4.96
N ARG A 357 -5.86 -5.27 -5.57
CA ARG A 357 -5.74 -6.08 -6.80
C ARG A 357 -5.52 -7.54 -6.45
N SER A 358 -4.56 -7.83 -5.58
CA SER A 358 -4.31 -9.23 -5.23
C SER A 358 -5.23 -9.78 -4.14
N GLY A 359 -5.76 -8.93 -3.27
CA GLY A 359 -6.74 -9.29 -2.25
C GLY A 359 -8.18 -9.20 -2.75
N LEU A 360 -8.75 -8.00 -2.71
CA LEU A 360 -10.17 -7.75 -2.95
C LEU A 360 -10.65 -8.20 -4.34
N MET A 361 -9.93 -7.85 -5.40
CA MET A 361 -10.33 -8.18 -6.77
C MET A 361 -10.33 -9.70 -7.02
N ILE A 362 -9.37 -10.43 -6.41
CA ILE A 362 -9.33 -11.90 -6.44
C ILE A 362 -10.49 -12.49 -5.65
N LEU A 363 -10.79 -11.97 -4.45
CA LEU A 363 -11.98 -12.39 -3.69
C LEU A 363 -13.26 -12.21 -4.50
N VAL A 364 -13.48 -11.02 -5.07
CA VAL A 364 -14.70 -10.75 -5.84
C VAL A 364 -14.81 -11.70 -7.04
N ARG A 365 -13.70 -11.94 -7.75
CA ARG A 365 -13.65 -12.94 -8.83
C ARG A 365 -14.11 -14.32 -8.33
N ASP A 366 -13.55 -14.78 -7.22
CA ASP A 366 -13.79 -16.13 -6.72
C ASP A 366 -15.21 -16.28 -6.15
N LEU A 367 -15.75 -15.25 -5.50
CA LEU A 367 -17.15 -15.20 -5.09
C LEU A 367 -18.09 -15.26 -6.30
N LEU A 368 -17.83 -14.45 -7.34
CA LEU A 368 -18.61 -14.47 -8.57
C LEU A 368 -18.58 -15.86 -9.23
N ARG A 369 -17.43 -16.54 -9.26
CA ARG A 369 -17.34 -17.91 -9.79
C ARG A 369 -18.04 -18.93 -8.91
N HIS A 370 -17.92 -18.82 -7.59
CA HIS A 370 -18.53 -19.76 -6.66
C HIS A 370 -20.06 -19.71 -6.71
N TYR A 371 -20.64 -18.51 -6.67
CA TYR A 371 -22.09 -18.33 -6.68
C TYR A 371 -22.69 -18.32 -8.09
N GLY A 372 -21.92 -17.92 -9.11
CA GLY A 372 -22.37 -17.97 -10.50
C GLY A 372 -22.21 -19.33 -11.17
N GLY A 373 -21.32 -20.19 -10.66
CA GLY A 373 -20.97 -21.47 -11.28
C GLY A 373 -20.49 -21.33 -12.73
N ASP A 374 -20.76 -22.33 -13.56
CA ASP A 374 -20.44 -22.32 -15.00
C ASP A 374 -21.36 -21.38 -15.83
N ARG A 375 -22.34 -20.72 -15.19
CA ARG A 375 -23.33 -19.89 -15.88
C ARG A 375 -22.85 -18.47 -16.17
N LEU A 376 -21.84 -17.98 -15.44
CA LEU A 376 -21.29 -16.64 -15.68
C LEU A 376 -20.18 -16.70 -16.74
N PRO A 377 -20.31 -15.95 -17.85
CA PRO A 377 -19.23 -15.82 -18.82
C PRO A 377 -17.96 -15.24 -18.17
N PRO A 378 -16.75 -15.70 -18.57
CA PRO A 378 -15.46 -15.17 -18.11
C PRO A 378 -15.36 -13.63 -18.11
N VAL A 379 -15.95 -13.01 -19.12
CA VAL A 379 -15.99 -11.55 -19.30
C VAL A 379 -16.76 -10.88 -18.17
N VAL A 380 -17.90 -11.43 -17.77
CA VAL A 380 -18.74 -10.89 -16.69
C VAL A 380 -18.03 -11.02 -15.34
N THR A 381 -17.38 -12.15 -15.08
CA THR A 381 -16.59 -12.35 -13.87
C THR A 381 -15.43 -11.35 -13.78
N ALA A 382 -14.68 -11.16 -14.87
CA ALA A 382 -13.54 -10.26 -14.89
C ALA A 382 -13.95 -8.79 -14.73
N TRP A 383 -14.92 -8.32 -15.51
CA TRP A 383 -15.41 -6.95 -15.41
C TRP A 383 -16.17 -6.68 -14.12
N GLY A 384 -16.94 -7.64 -13.61
CA GLY A 384 -17.56 -7.54 -12.29
C GLY A 384 -16.53 -7.31 -11.19
N ALA A 385 -15.44 -8.08 -11.19
CA ALA A 385 -14.34 -7.89 -10.25
C ALA A 385 -13.64 -6.53 -10.42
N ILE A 386 -13.36 -6.09 -11.67
CA ILE A 386 -12.75 -4.78 -11.97
C ILE A 386 -13.63 -3.65 -11.43
N LEU A 387 -14.92 -3.65 -11.77
CA LEU A 387 -15.83 -2.54 -11.47
C LEU A 387 -16.14 -2.44 -9.98
N ILE A 388 -16.41 -3.57 -9.32
CA ILE A 388 -16.66 -3.60 -7.86
C ILE A 388 -15.41 -3.15 -7.11
N CYS A 389 -14.23 -3.67 -7.47
CA CYS A 389 -12.98 -3.27 -6.82
C CYS A 389 -12.68 -1.77 -7.05
N ALA A 390 -12.91 -1.26 -8.26
CA ALA A 390 -12.69 0.14 -8.57
C ALA A 390 -13.64 1.08 -7.82
N LEU A 391 -14.92 0.72 -7.71
CA LEU A 391 -15.89 1.49 -6.94
C LEU A 391 -15.50 1.54 -5.46
N LEU A 392 -15.16 0.38 -4.87
CA LEU A 392 -14.75 0.32 -3.46
C LEU A 392 -13.48 1.14 -3.21
N PHE A 393 -12.52 1.11 -4.14
CA PHE A 393 -11.33 1.97 -4.09
C PHE A 393 -11.72 3.45 -4.02
N GLY A 394 -12.60 3.92 -4.92
CA GLY A 394 -13.05 5.32 -4.91
C GLY A 394 -13.80 5.71 -3.64
N VAL A 395 -14.70 4.85 -3.14
CA VAL A 395 -15.46 5.11 -1.90
C VAL A 395 -14.52 5.30 -0.71
N LEU A 396 -13.44 4.53 -0.63
CA LEU A 396 -12.47 4.62 0.47
C LEU A 396 -11.62 5.90 0.42
N HIS A 397 -11.64 6.62 -0.70
CA HIS A 397 -10.97 7.92 -0.85
C HIS A 397 -11.89 9.13 -0.54
N ILE A 398 -13.16 8.90 -0.18
CA ILE A 398 -14.10 9.97 0.18
C ILE A 398 -13.68 10.75 1.44
N GLY A 399 -12.77 10.20 2.25
CA GLY A 399 -12.25 10.82 3.46
C GLY A 399 -11.33 12.01 3.19
N ASN A 400 -10.81 12.15 1.97
CA ASN A 400 -9.87 13.21 1.60
C ASN A 400 -10.52 14.59 1.63
N LYS A 401 -9.70 15.62 1.87
CA LYS A 401 -10.11 17.02 1.97
C LYS A 401 -9.49 17.83 0.82
N PRO A 402 -10.20 18.86 0.32
CA PRO A 402 -9.64 19.75 -0.68
C PRO A 402 -8.43 20.49 -0.12
N ASN A 403 -7.53 20.85 -1.01
CA ASN A 403 -6.44 21.78 -0.69
C ASN A 403 -6.97 23.20 -0.55
N ALA A 404 -6.17 24.07 0.04
CA ALA A 404 -6.51 25.49 0.18
C ALA A 404 -6.82 26.15 -1.17
N ASP A 405 -6.21 25.65 -2.25
CA ASP A 405 -6.32 26.22 -3.59
C ASP A 405 -7.44 25.59 -4.44
N ILE A 406 -8.19 24.62 -3.90
CA ILE A 406 -9.32 23.99 -4.61
C ILE A 406 -10.62 24.65 -4.14
N GLU A 407 -11.28 25.38 -5.04
CA GLU A 407 -12.49 26.15 -4.74
C GLU A 407 -13.78 25.31 -4.59
N LEU A 408 -13.69 23.98 -4.74
CA LEU A 408 -14.85 23.10 -4.64
C LEU A 408 -15.38 23.01 -3.19
N PRO A 409 -16.72 23.10 -2.97
CA PRO A 409 -17.31 22.78 -1.68
C PRO A 409 -16.92 21.37 -1.24
N LEU A 410 -16.70 21.17 0.07
CA LEU A 410 -16.19 19.89 0.62
C LEU A 410 -16.95 18.65 0.12
N ILE A 411 -18.27 18.71 0.03
CA ILE A 411 -19.08 17.58 -0.45
C ILE A 411 -18.88 17.31 -1.95
N ALA A 412 -18.78 18.36 -2.76
CA ALA A 412 -18.53 18.26 -4.18
C ALA A 412 -17.12 17.73 -4.44
N TYR A 413 -16.11 18.24 -3.74
CA TYR A 413 -14.74 17.73 -3.80
C TYR A 413 -14.67 16.24 -3.50
N ARG A 414 -15.33 15.78 -2.42
CA ARG A 414 -15.36 14.38 -2.04
C ARG A 414 -16.01 13.48 -3.09
N GLY A 415 -17.12 13.94 -3.69
CA GLY A 415 -17.77 13.23 -4.79
C GLY A 415 -16.89 13.13 -6.03
N VAL A 416 -16.25 14.25 -6.41
CA VAL A 416 -15.30 14.29 -7.53
C VAL A 416 -14.08 13.41 -7.26
N TYR A 417 -13.49 13.46 -6.06
CA TYR A 417 -12.37 12.60 -5.69
C TYR A 417 -12.77 11.12 -5.80
N MET A 418 -13.91 10.73 -5.21
CA MET A 418 -14.42 9.36 -5.30
C MET A 418 -14.56 8.90 -6.75
N LEU A 419 -15.10 9.75 -7.63
CA LEU A 419 -15.22 9.46 -9.07
C LEU A 419 -13.85 9.30 -9.72
N MET A 420 -12.94 10.25 -9.52
CA MET A 420 -11.60 10.24 -10.11
C MET A 420 -10.78 9.03 -9.64
N ALA A 421 -10.83 8.71 -8.34
CA ALA A 421 -10.19 7.53 -7.78
C ALA A 421 -10.80 6.22 -8.30
N THR A 422 -12.13 6.17 -8.50
CA THR A 422 -12.80 5.03 -9.14
C THR A 422 -12.28 4.83 -10.57
N LEU A 423 -12.23 5.90 -11.37
CA LEU A 423 -11.77 5.85 -12.76
C LEU A 423 -10.30 5.48 -12.87
N ALA A 424 -9.44 6.07 -12.03
CA ALA A 424 -8.03 5.69 -11.93
C ALA A 424 -7.87 4.20 -11.58
N SER A 425 -8.65 3.72 -10.61
CA SER A 425 -8.63 2.33 -10.18
C SER A 425 -9.02 1.34 -11.28
N ILE A 426 -9.87 1.72 -12.25
CA ILE A 426 -10.17 0.87 -13.42
C ILE A 426 -8.89 0.56 -14.19
N PHE A 427 -8.01 1.54 -14.42
CA PHE A 427 -6.76 1.33 -15.14
C PHE A 427 -5.81 0.41 -14.37
N TYR A 428 -5.74 0.56 -13.05
CA TYR A 428 -4.88 -0.29 -12.20
C TYR A 428 -5.42 -1.74 -12.17
N CYS A 429 -6.75 -1.90 -12.07
CA CYS A 429 -7.42 -3.21 -12.15
C CYS A 429 -7.20 -3.87 -13.52
N LEU A 430 -7.26 -3.10 -14.61
CA LEU A 430 -6.97 -3.59 -15.96
C LEU A 430 -5.51 -4.02 -16.12
N ALA A 431 -4.57 -3.24 -15.59
CA ALA A 431 -3.16 -3.61 -15.58
C ALA A 431 -2.97 -4.99 -14.91
N PHE A 432 -3.61 -5.19 -13.76
CA PHE A 432 -3.56 -6.47 -13.04
C PHE A 432 -4.31 -7.60 -13.75
N ALA A 433 -5.51 -7.35 -14.29
CA ALA A 433 -6.30 -8.36 -15.00
C ALA A 433 -5.56 -8.90 -16.23
N CYS A 434 -4.87 -8.03 -16.97
CA CYS A 434 -4.14 -8.41 -18.17
C CYS A 434 -2.83 -9.18 -17.86
N THR A 435 -2.19 -8.88 -16.72
CA THR A 435 -0.81 -9.33 -16.46
C THR A 435 -0.69 -10.34 -15.32
N GLN A 436 -1.65 -10.36 -14.39
CA GLN A 436 -1.56 -11.03 -13.08
C GLN A 436 -0.30 -10.62 -12.29
N ARG A 437 0.14 -9.38 -12.49
CA ARG A 437 1.36 -8.82 -11.92
C ARG A 437 1.09 -7.48 -11.28
N LEU A 438 1.66 -7.26 -10.09
CA LEU A 438 1.41 -6.05 -9.34
C LEU A 438 2.24 -4.86 -9.83
N TRP A 439 3.47 -5.05 -10.31
CA TRP A 439 4.34 -3.92 -10.68
C TRP A 439 3.73 -2.98 -11.73
N ALA A 440 2.98 -3.50 -12.69
CA ALA A 440 2.30 -2.66 -13.67
C ALA A 440 1.27 -1.74 -12.98
N GLY A 441 0.45 -2.27 -12.08
CA GLY A 441 -0.48 -1.48 -11.27
C GLY A 441 0.25 -0.50 -10.33
N VAL A 442 1.29 -0.96 -9.63
CA VAL A 442 2.06 -0.15 -8.66
C VAL A 442 2.73 1.05 -9.31
N VAL A 443 3.37 0.85 -10.47
CA VAL A 443 4.02 1.94 -11.21
C VAL A 443 2.98 2.86 -11.82
N LEU A 444 1.88 2.32 -12.38
CA LEU A 444 0.79 3.13 -12.94
C LEU A 444 0.14 4.02 -11.87
N HIS A 445 -0.11 3.47 -10.69
CA HIS A 445 -0.63 4.19 -9.54
C HIS A 445 0.32 5.32 -9.13
N GLY A 446 1.61 5.00 -8.93
CA GLY A 446 2.61 6.01 -8.59
C GLY A 446 2.75 7.11 -9.64
N LEU A 447 2.59 6.78 -10.93
CA LEU A 447 2.61 7.74 -12.02
C LEU A 447 1.40 8.69 -11.97
N VAL A 448 0.18 8.17 -11.82
CA VAL A 448 -1.04 9.00 -11.77
C VAL A 448 -0.99 9.99 -10.61
N ASP A 449 -0.57 9.52 -9.42
CA ASP A 449 -0.44 10.39 -8.25
C ASP A 449 0.67 11.43 -8.42
N ALA A 450 1.82 11.02 -8.96
CA ALA A 450 2.91 11.94 -9.24
C ALA A 450 2.53 12.98 -10.30
N ILE A 451 1.72 12.63 -11.30
CA ILE A 451 1.20 13.59 -12.28
C ILE A 451 0.36 14.65 -11.56
N ALA A 452 -0.59 14.24 -10.73
CA ALA A 452 -1.42 15.18 -9.99
C ALA A 452 -0.58 16.12 -9.11
N VAL A 453 0.43 15.61 -8.41
CA VAL A 453 1.25 16.44 -7.51
C VAL A 453 2.28 17.29 -8.24
N VAL A 454 3.09 16.69 -9.10
CA VAL A 454 4.25 17.35 -9.73
C VAL A 454 3.82 18.30 -10.85
N PHE A 455 2.76 17.95 -11.59
CA PHE A 455 2.31 18.76 -12.72
C PHE A 455 1.16 19.68 -12.34
N PHE A 456 0.26 19.30 -11.44
CA PHE A 456 -0.93 20.11 -11.11
C PHE A 456 -0.91 20.69 -9.69
N GLY A 457 0.18 20.54 -8.94
CA GLY A 457 0.28 21.07 -7.58
C GLY A 457 -0.70 20.43 -6.59
N ALA A 458 -1.36 19.33 -6.95
CA ALA A 458 -2.32 18.69 -6.06
C ALA A 458 -1.61 18.21 -4.79
N ALA A 459 -1.99 18.74 -3.64
CA ALA A 459 -1.73 18.10 -2.36
C ALA A 459 -2.69 16.91 -2.23
N LEU A 460 -2.40 15.85 -2.99
CA LEU A 460 -2.65 14.51 -2.47
C LEU A 460 -1.98 14.43 -1.10
N VAL A 461 -2.52 13.64 -0.17
CA VAL A 461 -1.84 13.38 1.11
C VAL A 461 -0.57 12.58 0.77
N ALA A 462 0.44 13.29 0.29
CA ALA A 462 1.78 12.86 0.07
C ALA A 462 2.26 12.56 1.48
N PRO A 463 2.39 11.29 1.88
CA PRO A 463 2.55 10.93 3.28
C PRO A 463 3.92 11.37 3.85
N PHE A 464 4.70 12.16 3.11
CA PHE A 464 6.12 12.38 3.29
C PHE A 464 6.48 13.25 4.49
#